data_AF-A0A535TMH1-F1
#
_entry.id   AF-A0A535TMH1-F1
#
_cell.length_a   1.000
_cell.length_b   1.000
_cell.length_c   1.000
_cell.angle_alpha   90.00
_cell.angle_beta   90.00
_cell.angle_gamma   90.00
#
_symmetry.space_group_name_H-M   'P 1'
#
loop_
_entity.id
_entity.type
_entity.pdbx_description
1 polymer ?
#
loop_
_entity_poly.entity_id
_entity_poly.type
_entity_poly.pdbx_seq_one_letter_code
_entity_poly.pdbx_strand_id
1 'polypeptide(L)'
;MTTKKDLPRTPLALAVMNLLMEHPMHPYEMKSKMKERGHDQVVRIAGGSIYDTVERLEEGGFITAQETSREGRRPEKTTYAITDHGREEILGWLREMLAQPVNDYPQFAAALAFFAALDKDEVARLLKARTALLESEIAGMKKGLEGWMGEMGIPRLFLIESEYAIAMKTAEVNWVRDLIRDIDALWMTADQMRMAEAAIHSRRGGGVSE
;
A
#
# COMPACT_ATOMS: atom_id res chain seq x y z
N MET A 1 29.19 -19.29 10.62
CA MET A 1 27.78 -18.96 10.93
C MET A 1 27.37 -17.89 9.94
N THR A 2 26.64 -18.26 8.89
CA THR A 2 26.13 -17.31 7.90
C THR A 2 25.09 -16.42 8.59
N THR A 3 25.33 -15.11 8.63
CA THR A 3 24.37 -14.13 9.16
C THR A 3 23.09 -14.25 8.34
N LYS A 4 21.99 -14.72 8.95
CA LYS A 4 20.69 -14.79 8.27
C LYS A 4 20.30 -13.38 7.81
N LYS A 5 19.91 -13.22 6.54
CA LYS A 5 19.38 -11.95 6.03
C LYS A 5 17.98 -11.72 6.61
N ASP A 6 17.65 -10.47 6.92
CA ASP A 6 16.33 -10.10 7.42
C ASP A 6 15.23 -10.33 6.39
N LEU A 7 14.01 -10.60 6.87
CA LEU A 7 12.83 -10.74 6.03
C LEU A 7 12.63 -9.48 5.18
N PRO A 8 12.51 -9.56 3.85
CA PRO A 8 12.11 -8.42 3.03
C PRO A 8 10.66 -8.04 3.35
N ARG A 9 10.46 -7.15 4.32
CA ARG A 9 9.16 -6.66 4.80
C ARG A 9 8.45 -5.78 3.75
N THR A 10 7.96 -6.42 2.69
CA THR A 10 7.23 -5.80 1.58
C THR A 10 5.90 -6.52 1.35
N PRO A 11 4.83 -5.82 0.92
CA PRO A 11 3.54 -6.47 0.63
C PRO A 11 3.66 -7.62 -0.39
N LEU A 12 4.61 -7.52 -1.33
CA LEU A 12 4.89 -8.59 -2.29
C LEU A 12 5.47 -9.84 -1.63
N ALA A 13 6.42 -9.70 -0.70
CA ALA A 13 6.94 -10.83 0.07
C ALA A 13 5.85 -11.48 0.92
N LEU A 14 4.99 -10.68 1.57
CA LEU A 14 3.83 -11.18 2.31
C LEU A 14 2.91 -12.02 1.40
N ALA A 15 2.57 -11.51 0.23
CA ALA A 15 1.71 -12.21 -0.72
C ALA A 15 2.37 -13.50 -1.26
N VAL A 16 3.67 -13.48 -1.58
CA VAL A 16 4.42 -14.66 -2.02
C VAL A 16 4.41 -15.75 -0.95
N MET A 17 4.79 -15.40 0.29
CA MET A 17 4.86 -16.35 1.38
C MET A 17 3.46 -16.87 1.76
N ASN A 18 2.43 -16.04 1.70
CA ASN A 18 1.05 -16.47 1.94
C ASN A 18 0.57 -17.50 0.92
N LEU A 19 0.89 -17.32 -0.37
CA LEU A 19 0.61 -18.34 -1.40
C LEU A 19 1.37 -19.64 -1.14
N LEU A 20 2.63 -19.53 -0.73
CA LEU A 20 3.46 -20.70 -0.41
C LEU A 20 3.03 -21.46 0.85
N MET A 21 2.17 -20.87 1.70
CA MET A 21 1.51 -21.61 2.77
C MET A 21 0.43 -22.56 2.27
N GLU A 22 -0.10 -22.35 1.05
CA GLU A 22 -1.11 -23.23 0.44
C GLU A 22 -0.47 -24.50 -0.13
N HIS A 23 0.57 -24.34 -0.95
CA HIS A 23 1.38 -25.42 -1.49
C HIS A 23 2.66 -24.88 -2.16
N PRO A 24 3.64 -25.73 -2.50
CA PRO A 24 4.79 -25.31 -3.28
C PRO A 24 4.38 -24.80 -4.67
N MET A 25 4.93 -23.66 -5.08
CA MET A 25 4.57 -22.99 -6.35
C MET A 25 5.82 -22.48 -7.07
N HIS A 26 5.73 -22.38 -8.40
CA HIS A 26 6.70 -21.67 -9.21
C HIS A 26 6.37 -20.15 -9.23
N PRO A 27 7.34 -19.21 -9.31
CA PRO A 27 7.06 -17.77 -9.29
C PRO A 27 6.04 -17.29 -10.33
N TYR A 28 6.07 -17.88 -11.54
CA TYR A 28 5.04 -17.63 -12.57
C TYR A 28 3.62 -17.96 -12.10
N GLU A 29 3.45 -19.09 -11.39
CA GLU A 29 2.14 -19.47 -10.86
C GLU A 29 1.70 -18.51 -9.76
N MET A 30 2.61 -18.13 -8.85
CA MET A 30 2.32 -17.14 -7.82
C MET A 30 1.82 -15.83 -8.44
N LYS A 31 2.51 -15.33 -9.47
CA LYS A 31 2.11 -14.13 -10.22
C LYS A 31 0.72 -14.28 -10.83
N SER A 32 0.42 -15.43 -11.43
CA SER A 32 -0.89 -15.71 -12.03
C SER A 32 -2.00 -15.71 -10.97
N LYS A 33 -1.81 -16.41 -9.85
CA LYS A 33 -2.78 -16.47 -8.74
C LYS A 33 -3.00 -15.10 -8.10
N MET A 34 -1.95 -14.31 -7.91
CA MET A 34 -2.10 -12.94 -7.38
C MET A 34 -2.97 -12.08 -8.30
N LYS A 35 -2.78 -12.17 -9.62
CA LYS A 35 -3.60 -11.43 -10.59
C LYS A 35 -5.05 -11.94 -10.61
N GLU A 36 -5.24 -13.26 -10.58
CA GLU A 36 -6.57 -13.88 -10.55
C GLU A 36 -7.38 -13.44 -9.31
N ARG A 37 -6.71 -13.32 -8.17
CA ARG A 37 -7.32 -12.93 -6.89
C ARG A 37 -7.39 -11.41 -6.66
N GLY A 38 -7.01 -10.60 -7.66
CA GLY A 38 -7.03 -9.14 -7.53
C GLY A 38 -6.05 -8.59 -6.48
N HIS A 39 -5.00 -9.33 -6.11
CA HIS A 39 -4.00 -8.85 -5.17
C HIS A 39 -3.20 -7.66 -5.72
N ASP A 40 -3.25 -7.40 -7.03
CA ASP A 40 -2.68 -6.22 -7.67
C ASP A 40 -3.31 -4.90 -7.18
N GLN A 41 -4.48 -4.96 -6.55
CA GLN A 41 -5.13 -3.81 -5.90
C GLN A 41 -4.46 -3.38 -4.59
N VAL A 42 -3.78 -4.31 -3.90
CA VAL A 42 -3.16 -4.08 -2.57
C VAL A 42 -1.66 -4.34 -2.56
N VAL A 43 -1.13 -5.00 -3.59
CA VAL A 43 0.28 -5.27 -3.78
C VAL A 43 0.70 -4.80 -5.17
N ARG A 44 1.75 -3.98 -5.23
CA ARG A 44 2.37 -3.63 -6.51
C ARG A 44 3.17 -4.83 -7.04
N ILE A 45 2.68 -5.44 -8.11
CA ILE A 45 3.33 -6.60 -8.76
C ILE A 45 4.04 -6.12 -10.03
N ALA A 46 5.30 -5.71 -9.91
CA ALA A 46 6.12 -5.44 -11.09
C ALA A 46 6.67 -6.75 -11.71
N GLY A 47 6.92 -6.76 -13.02
CA GLY A 47 7.24 -7.98 -13.76
C GLY A 47 8.49 -8.74 -13.26
N GLY A 48 9.56 -8.01 -12.92
CA GLY A 48 10.80 -8.58 -12.36
C GLY A 48 10.77 -8.76 -10.84
N SER A 49 9.98 -7.95 -10.12
CA SER A 49 10.05 -7.88 -8.66
C SER A 49 9.67 -9.17 -7.96
N ILE A 50 8.87 -10.05 -8.60
CA ILE A 50 8.50 -11.33 -7.98
C ILE A 50 9.69 -12.31 -7.93
N TYR A 51 10.52 -12.33 -8.98
CA TYR A 51 11.70 -13.21 -9.01
C TYR A 51 12.75 -12.71 -8.02
N ASP A 52 13.00 -11.39 -8.01
CA ASP A 52 13.90 -10.76 -7.03
C ASP A 52 13.43 -10.99 -5.58
N THR A 53 12.10 -10.98 -5.35
CA THR A 53 11.52 -11.25 -4.02
C THR A 53 11.73 -12.71 -3.62
N VAL A 54 11.49 -13.66 -4.53
CA VAL A 54 11.70 -15.09 -4.28
C VAL A 54 13.18 -15.37 -3.98
N GLU A 55 14.10 -14.82 -4.77
CA GLU A 55 15.54 -14.96 -4.54
C GLU A 55 15.92 -14.47 -3.14
N ARG A 56 15.49 -13.25 -2.75
CA ARG A 56 15.78 -12.70 -1.42
C ARG A 56 15.18 -13.53 -0.28
N LEU A 57 13.99 -14.09 -0.49
CA LEU A 57 13.34 -14.96 0.49
C LEU A 57 14.08 -16.28 0.66
N GLU A 58 14.60 -16.84 -0.44
CA GLU A 58 15.41 -18.07 -0.43
C GLU A 58 16.77 -17.84 0.22
N GLU A 59 17.48 -16.78 -0.15
CA GLU A 59 18.76 -16.39 0.46
C GLU A 59 18.63 -16.15 1.98
N GLY A 60 17.47 -15.67 2.43
CA GLY A 60 17.14 -15.49 3.85
C GLY A 60 16.72 -16.78 4.56
N GLY A 61 16.50 -17.88 3.84
CA GLY A 61 16.04 -19.16 4.39
C GLY A 61 14.56 -19.16 4.80
N PHE A 62 13.76 -18.21 4.31
CA PHE A 62 12.32 -18.14 4.56
C PHE A 62 11.52 -19.07 3.64
N ILE A 63 12.10 -19.39 2.48
CA ILE A 63 11.60 -20.39 1.53
C ILE A 63 12.77 -21.27 1.10
N THR A 64 12.47 -22.43 0.51
CA THR A 64 13.46 -23.35 -0.06
C THR A 64 13.01 -23.82 -1.43
N ALA A 65 13.95 -23.94 -2.36
CA ALA A 65 13.70 -24.64 -3.61
C ALA A 65 13.30 -26.10 -3.34
N GLN A 66 12.32 -26.58 -4.11
CA GLN A 66 11.97 -27.97 -4.29
C GLN A 66 12.15 -28.30 -5.78
N GLU A 67 12.99 -29.28 -6.09
CA GLU A 67 13.09 -29.79 -7.45
C GLU A 67 11.83 -30.60 -7.77
N THR A 68 11.12 -30.22 -8.83
CA THR A 68 10.07 -31.07 -9.41
C THR A 68 10.72 -32.02 -10.41
N SER A 69 10.55 -33.32 -10.21
CA SER A 69 11.05 -34.32 -11.17
C SER A 69 10.41 -34.14 -12.55
N ARG A 70 11.22 -34.30 -13.60
CA ARG A 70 10.85 -34.20 -15.02
C ARG A 70 9.56 -34.96 -15.39
N GLU A 71 8.65 -34.28 -16.08
CA GLU A 71 7.84 -34.86 -17.16
C GLU A 71 8.13 -34.12 -18.48
N GLY A 72 8.96 -34.72 -19.34
CA GLY A 72 9.09 -34.33 -20.75
C GLY A 72 10.14 -33.26 -21.11
N ARG A 73 9.85 -32.50 -22.18
CA ARG A 73 10.80 -31.70 -22.99
C ARG A 73 10.80 -30.18 -22.68
N ARG A 74 10.24 -29.76 -21.55
CA ARG A 74 10.19 -28.35 -21.10
C ARG A 74 11.34 -28.05 -20.12
N PRO A 75 11.83 -26.79 -20.05
CA PRO A 75 12.84 -26.40 -19.06
C PRO A 75 12.34 -26.67 -17.64
N GLU A 76 13.27 -27.06 -16.77
CA GLU A 76 13.03 -27.31 -15.34
C GLU A 76 12.38 -26.08 -14.69
N LYS A 77 11.30 -26.30 -13.93
CA LYS A 77 10.62 -25.24 -13.18
C LYS A 77 10.83 -25.50 -11.70
N THR A 78 11.79 -24.82 -11.10
CA THR A 78 11.99 -24.84 -9.65
C THR A 78 10.75 -24.30 -8.96
N THR A 79 10.11 -25.14 -8.15
CA THR A 79 9.07 -24.68 -7.23
C THR A 79 9.72 -24.31 -5.91
N TYR A 80 9.05 -23.46 -5.14
CA TYR A 80 9.53 -23.07 -3.81
C TYR A 80 8.49 -23.49 -2.79
N ALA A 81 8.95 -23.82 -1.58
CA ALA A 81 8.10 -24.09 -0.42
C ALA A 81 8.51 -23.18 0.73
N ILE A 82 7.53 -22.73 1.53
CA ILE A 82 7.81 -21.98 2.76
C ILE A 82 8.50 -22.88 3.80
N THR A 83 9.49 -22.35 4.52
CA THR A 83 10.11 -23.05 5.65
C THR A 83 9.33 -22.81 6.95
N ASP A 84 9.55 -23.62 7.98
CA ASP A 84 8.95 -23.36 9.31
C ASP A 84 9.35 -21.98 9.85
N HIS A 85 10.62 -21.61 9.66
CA HIS A 85 11.12 -20.27 10.00
C HIS A 85 10.39 -19.17 9.21
N GLY A 86 10.22 -19.34 7.89
CA GLY A 86 9.47 -18.40 7.07
C GLY A 86 8.02 -18.24 7.52
N ARG A 87 7.37 -19.35 7.90
CA ARG A 87 6.00 -19.35 8.42
C ARG A 87 5.90 -18.56 9.73
N GLU A 88 6.82 -18.74 10.66
CA GLU A 88 6.84 -18.00 11.92
C GLU A 88 7.03 -16.49 11.68
N GLU A 89 8.00 -16.13 10.86
CA GLU A 89 8.36 -14.73 10.57
C GLU A 89 7.23 -13.99 9.86
N ILE A 90 6.60 -14.60 8.85
CA ILE A 90 5.51 -13.94 8.10
C ILE A 90 4.27 -13.74 8.96
N LEU A 91 3.93 -14.71 9.82
CA LEU A 91 2.82 -14.57 10.75
C LEU A 91 3.13 -13.57 11.88
N GLY A 92 4.38 -13.51 12.34
CA GLY A 92 4.85 -12.47 13.26
C GLY A 92 4.67 -11.09 12.67
N TRP A 93 5.17 -10.89 11.45
CA TRP A 93 5.07 -9.61 10.77
C TRP A 93 3.62 -9.23 10.41
N LEU A 94 2.77 -10.17 10.01
CA LEU A 94 1.35 -9.90 9.78
C LEU A 94 0.64 -9.40 11.06
N ARG A 95 0.96 -9.98 12.22
CA ARG A 95 0.45 -9.50 13.51
C ARG A 95 0.94 -8.08 13.82
N GLU A 96 2.22 -7.79 13.55
CA GLU A 96 2.77 -6.44 13.72
C GLU A 96 2.03 -5.43 12.83
N MET A 97 1.82 -5.75 11.54
CA MET A 97 1.11 -4.88 10.60
C MET A 97 -0.32 -4.58 11.04
N LEU A 98 -1.01 -5.57 11.61
CA LEU A 98 -2.38 -5.38 12.11
C LEU A 98 -2.42 -4.60 13.44
N ALA A 99 -1.40 -4.75 14.29
CA ALA A 99 -1.39 -4.17 15.63
C ALA A 99 -0.79 -2.76 15.68
N GLN A 100 0.18 -2.46 14.83
CA GLN A 100 0.98 -1.24 14.89
C GLN A 100 0.72 -0.37 13.67
N PRO A 101 0.19 0.85 13.84
CA PRO A 101 0.05 1.78 12.73
C PRO A 101 1.45 2.16 12.23
N VAL A 102 1.68 1.99 10.95
CA VAL A 102 2.88 2.49 10.27
C VAL A 102 2.51 3.78 9.56
N ASN A 103 3.40 4.77 9.63
CA ASN A 103 3.21 6.01 8.90
C ASN A 103 3.69 5.82 7.45
N ASP A 104 2.78 5.37 6.59
CA ASP A 104 3.00 5.40 5.15
C ASP A 104 2.95 6.86 4.70
N TYR A 105 4.05 7.43 4.20
CA TYR A 105 4.11 8.82 3.74
C TYR A 105 3.32 8.99 2.43
N PRO A 106 2.04 9.46 2.46
CA PRO A 106 1.22 9.47 1.26
C PRO A 106 1.61 10.66 0.40
N GLN A 107 1.70 10.46 -0.91
CA GLN A 107 2.07 11.55 -1.84
C GLN A 107 1.12 12.75 -1.75
N PHE A 108 -0.16 12.53 -1.45
CA PHE A 108 -1.12 13.62 -1.28
C PHE A 108 -0.83 14.46 -0.03
N ALA A 109 -0.42 13.86 1.09
CA ALA A 109 -0.02 14.63 2.28
C ALA A 109 1.23 15.48 1.99
N ALA A 110 2.18 14.94 1.23
CA ALA A 110 3.32 15.72 0.75
C ALA A 110 2.86 16.89 -0.16
N ALA A 111 1.95 16.65 -1.09
CA ALA A 111 1.40 17.71 -1.94
C ALA A 111 0.72 18.82 -1.10
N LEU A 112 -0.06 18.47 -0.07
CA LEU A 112 -0.67 19.42 0.85
C LEU A 112 0.36 20.25 1.63
N ALA A 113 1.47 19.63 2.02
CA ALA A 113 2.56 20.35 2.72
C ALA A 113 3.23 21.42 1.84
N PHE A 114 3.15 21.29 0.51
CA PHE A 114 3.86 22.15 -0.44
C PHE A 114 2.94 22.85 -1.45
N PHE A 115 1.62 22.75 -1.30
CA PHE A 115 0.63 23.30 -2.25
C PHE A 115 0.68 24.83 -2.42
N ALA A 116 1.31 25.56 -1.49
CA ALA A 116 1.48 27.01 -1.52
C ALA A 116 2.47 27.47 -2.61
N ALA A 117 3.17 26.52 -3.25
CA ALA A 117 3.94 26.79 -4.46
C ALA A 117 3.06 27.03 -5.71
N LEU A 118 1.76 26.75 -5.62
CA LEU A 118 0.77 26.97 -6.67
C LEU A 118 -0.19 28.11 -6.29
N ASP A 119 -0.90 28.65 -7.26
CA ASP A 119 -1.92 29.66 -7.01
C ASP A 119 -3.20 29.05 -6.41
N LYS A 120 -3.91 29.83 -5.58
CA LYS A 120 -5.14 29.41 -4.89
C LYS A 120 -6.15 28.73 -5.82
N ASP A 121 -6.46 29.39 -6.94
CA ASP A 121 -7.48 28.95 -7.87
C ASP A 121 -7.05 27.67 -8.60
N GLU A 122 -5.74 27.50 -8.83
CA GLU A 122 -5.18 26.26 -9.35
C GLU A 122 -5.33 25.12 -8.34
N VAL A 123 -4.96 25.34 -7.08
CA VAL A 123 -5.13 24.35 -6.01
C VAL A 123 -6.60 23.94 -5.88
N ALA A 124 -7.52 24.91 -5.82
CA ALA A 124 -8.95 24.63 -5.71
C ALA A 124 -9.47 23.79 -6.90
N ARG A 125 -9.02 24.10 -8.12
CA ARG A 125 -9.38 23.34 -9.33
C ARG A 125 -8.82 21.91 -9.30
N LEU A 126 -7.56 21.73 -8.90
CA LEU A 126 -6.91 20.42 -8.80
C LEU A 126 -7.56 19.54 -7.73
N LEU A 127 -7.88 20.11 -6.58
CA LEU A 127 -8.61 19.41 -5.51
C LEU A 127 -10.00 18.98 -5.98
N LYS A 128 -10.75 19.85 -6.69
CA LYS A 128 -12.06 19.47 -7.27
C LYS A 128 -11.94 18.30 -8.25
N ALA A 129 -10.94 18.32 -9.12
CA ALA A 129 -10.69 17.23 -10.08
C ALA A 129 -10.35 15.92 -9.35
N ARG A 130 -9.51 15.98 -8.31
CA ARG A 130 -9.20 14.83 -7.45
C ARG A 130 -10.45 14.25 -6.80
N THR A 131 -11.30 15.09 -6.22
CA THR A 131 -12.55 14.66 -5.59
C THR A 131 -13.45 13.90 -6.58
N ALA A 132 -13.62 14.42 -7.80
CA ALA A 132 -14.43 13.77 -8.83
C ALA A 132 -13.88 12.39 -9.23
N LEU A 133 -12.55 12.24 -9.33
CA LEU A 133 -11.92 10.95 -9.60
C LEU A 133 -12.15 9.95 -8.46
N LEU A 134 -11.93 10.36 -7.22
CA LEU A 134 -12.15 9.51 -6.05
C LEU A 134 -13.61 9.07 -5.92
N GLU A 135 -14.56 9.96 -6.18
CA GLU A 135 -15.99 9.63 -6.17
C GLU A 135 -16.34 8.58 -7.21
N SER A 136 -15.79 8.72 -8.43
CA SER A 136 -15.97 7.73 -9.49
C SER A 136 -15.38 6.36 -9.10
N GLU A 137 -14.18 6.34 -8.53
CA GLU A 137 -13.56 5.11 -8.03
C GLU A 137 -14.39 4.46 -6.91
N ILE A 138 -14.82 5.25 -5.92
CA ILE A 138 -15.66 4.77 -4.80
C ILE A 138 -16.95 4.14 -5.34
N ALA A 139 -17.61 4.78 -6.31
CA ALA A 139 -18.83 4.25 -6.91
C ALA A 139 -18.58 2.91 -7.61
N GLY A 140 -17.47 2.79 -8.35
CA GLY A 140 -17.06 1.54 -8.99
C GLY A 140 -16.77 0.43 -7.98
N MET A 141 -16.03 0.74 -6.91
CA MET A 141 -15.69 -0.23 -5.85
C MET A 141 -16.93 -0.70 -5.09
N LYS A 142 -17.85 0.21 -4.73
CA LYS A 142 -19.11 -0.14 -4.06
C LYS A 142 -19.96 -1.08 -4.90
N LYS A 143 -20.13 -0.76 -6.20
CA LYS A 143 -20.87 -1.62 -7.13
C LYS A 143 -20.22 -3.00 -7.26
N GLY A 144 -18.89 -3.06 -7.32
CA GLY A 144 -18.15 -4.33 -7.32
C GLY A 144 -18.44 -5.16 -6.08
N LEU A 145 -18.32 -4.55 -4.90
CA LEU A 145 -18.56 -5.20 -3.61
C LEU A 145 -20.00 -5.73 -3.47
N GLU A 146 -20.99 -4.95 -3.90
CA GLU A 146 -22.40 -5.38 -3.96
C GLU A 146 -22.58 -6.60 -4.89
N GLY A 147 -21.94 -6.61 -6.06
CA GLY A 147 -21.98 -7.75 -6.97
C GLY A 147 -21.34 -9.01 -6.37
N TRP A 148 -20.16 -8.89 -5.75
CA TRP A 148 -19.48 -10.02 -5.12
C TRP A 148 -20.27 -10.60 -3.93
N MET A 149 -20.85 -9.75 -3.08
CA MET A 149 -21.62 -10.22 -1.92
C MET A 149 -22.99 -10.76 -2.30
N GLY A 150 -23.70 -10.07 -3.20
CA GLY A 150 -25.07 -10.39 -3.57
C GLY A 150 -25.15 -11.52 -4.61
N GLU A 151 -24.52 -11.32 -5.76
CA GLU A 151 -24.65 -12.23 -6.90
C GLU A 151 -23.79 -13.49 -6.73
N MET A 152 -22.56 -13.32 -6.24
CA MET A 152 -21.59 -14.42 -6.09
C MET A 152 -21.56 -15.03 -4.69
N GLY A 153 -22.26 -14.46 -3.71
CA GLY A 153 -22.32 -14.96 -2.34
C GLY A 153 -20.97 -14.99 -1.62
N ILE A 154 -20.00 -14.16 -2.04
CA ILE A 154 -18.67 -14.14 -1.44
C ILE A 154 -18.78 -13.62 0.01
N PRO A 155 -18.26 -14.37 1.01
CA PRO A 155 -18.29 -13.92 2.38
C PRO A 155 -17.52 -12.61 2.58
N ARG A 156 -18.09 -11.70 3.38
CA ARG A 156 -17.51 -10.39 3.73
C ARG A 156 -16.03 -10.43 4.10
N LEU A 157 -15.59 -11.49 4.77
CA LEU A 157 -14.19 -11.67 5.19
C LEU A 157 -13.21 -11.57 4.02
N PHE A 158 -13.60 -11.98 2.81
CA PHE A 158 -12.77 -11.94 1.61
C PHE A 158 -12.80 -10.58 0.89
N LEU A 159 -13.53 -9.60 1.42
CA LEU A 159 -13.75 -8.28 0.82
C LEU A 159 -13.40 -7.14 1.79
N ILE A 160 -12.82 -7.46 2.95
CA ILE A 160 -12.62 -6.54 4.06
C ILE A 160 -11.63 -5.42 3.71
N GLU A 161 -10.62 -5.71 2.90
CA GLU A 161 -9.65 -4.75 2.39
C GLU A 161 -10.31 -3.75 1.42
N SER A 162 -11.28 -4.19 0.63
CA SER A 162 -12.07 -3.35 -0.26
C SER A 162 -12.99 -2.41 0.53
N GLU A 163 -13.62 -2.89 1.61
CA GLU A 163 -14.38 -2.05 2.55
C GLU A 163 -13.50 -0.95 3.16
N TYR A 164 -12.30 -1.32 3.65
CA TYR A 164 -11.34 -0.38 4.21
C TYR A 164 -10.92 0.68 3.19
N ALA A 165 -10.58 0.28 1.96
CA ALA A 165 -10.20 1.20 0.90
C ALA A 165 -11.32 2.20 0.56
N ILE A 166 -12.57 1.75 0.50
CA ILE A 166 -13.74 2.64 0.30
C ILE A 166 -13.85 3.64 1.46
N ALA A 167 -13.71 3.18 2.70
CA ALA A 167 -13.82 4.04 3.89
C ALA A 167 -12.75 5.14 3.87
N MET A 168 -11.50 4.79 3.59
CA MET A 168 -10.39 5.75 3.55
C MET A 168 -10.56 6.78 2.42
N LYS A 169 -10.93 6.35 1.20
CA LYS A 169 -11.20 7.28 0.09
C LYS A 169 -12.40 8.19 0.37
N THR A 170 -13.43 7.67 1.03
CA THR A 170 -14.60 8.47 1.44
C THR A 170 -14.21 9.53 2.46
N ALA A 171 -13.37 9.17 3.44
CA ALA A 171 -12.84 10.13 4.41
C ALA A 171 -12.02 11.22 3.71
N GLU A 172 -11.19 10.86 2.73
CA GLU A 172 -10.43 11.82 1.94
C GLU A 172 -11.34 12.75 1.13
N VAL A 173 -12.35 12.23 0.42
CA VAL A 173 -13.33 13.05 -0.33
C VAL A 173 -14.00 14.08 0.57
N ASN A 174 -14.44 13.66 1.76
CA ASN A 174 -15.07 14.55 2.72
C ASN A 174 -14.10 15.63 3.18
N TRP A 175 -12.89 15.25 3.58
CA TRP A 175 -11.87 16.19 4.03
C TRP A 175 -11.46 17.19 2.94
N VAL A 176 -11.29 16.73 1.69
CA VAL A 176 -10.92 17.60 0.56
C VAL A 176 -12.05 18.56 0.22
N ARG A 177 -13.32 18.14 0.30
CA ARG A 177 -14.47 19.03 0.13
C ARG A 177 -14.51 20.12 1.19
N ASP A 178 -14.17 19.79 2.43
CA ASP A 178 -14.07 20.76 3.53
C ASP A 178 -12.95 21.77 3.25
N LEU A 179 -11.77 21.28 2.88
CA LEU A 179 -10.64 22.14 2.49
C LEU A 179 -11.00 23.07 1.32
N ILE A 180 -11.68 22.58 0.27
CA ILE A 180 -12.11 23.41 -0.86
C ILE A 180 -13.07 24.52 -0.41
N ARG A 181 -13.96 24.25 0.55
CA ARG A 181 -14.89 25.25 1.10
C ARG A 181 -14.15 26.34 1.88
N ASP A 182 -13.12 25.95 2.61
CA ASP A 182 -12.36 26.85 3.48
C ASP A 182 -11.20 27.54 2.75
N ILE A 183 -10.89 27.15 1.51
CA ILE A 183 -9.64 27.54 0.83
C ILE A 183 -9.49 29.05 0.67
N ASP A 184 -10.59 29.79 0.47
CA ASP A 184 -10.56 31.24 0.39
C ASP A 184 -10.19 31.90 1.72
N ALA A 185 -10.65 31.34 2.84
CA ALA A 185 -10.34 31.83 4.17
C ALA A 185 -8.94 31.40 4.65
N LEU A 186 -8.46 30.25 4.16
CA LEU A 186 -7.14 29.70 4.49
C LEU A 186 -6.02 30.32 3.66
N TRP A 187 -6.32 30.87 2.49
CA TRP A 187 -5.28 31.40 1.60
C TRP A 187 -4.67 32.68 2.16
N MET A 188 -3.35 32.69 2.29
CA MET A 188 -2.59 33.82 2.80
C MET A 188 -1.91 34.57 1.66
N THR A 189 -1.86 35.89 1.74
CA THR A 189 -1.00 36.71 0.86
C THR A 189 0.47 36.45 1.20
N ALA A 190 1.38 36.78 0.27
CA ALA A 190 2.82 36.66 0.50
C ALA A 190 3.30 37.43 1.75
N ASP A 191 2.67 38.57 2.06
CA ASP A 191 2.94 39.33 3.30
C ASP A 191 2.48 38.58 4.54
N GLN A 192 1.27 38.00 4.51
CA GLN A 192 0.74 37.20 5.62
C GLN A 192 1.60 35.95 5.86
N MET A 193 2.07 35.29 4.80
CA MET A 193 2.99 34.14 4.90
C MET A 193 4.32 34.55 5.56
N ARG A 194 4.95 35.63 5.10
CA ARG A 194 6.18 36.16 5.73
C ARG A 194 5.99 36.48 7.21
N MET A 195 4.86 37.09 7.57
CA MET A 195 4.53 37.40 8.98
C MET A 195 4.35 36.14 9.82
N ALA A 196 3.68 35.11 9.29
CA ALA A 196 3.49 33.83 9.98
C ALA A 196 4.82 33.10 10.19
N GLU A 197 5.68 33.06 9.17
CA GLU A 197 7.02 32.48 9.27
C GLU A 197 7.87 33.20 10.33
N ALA A 198 7.87 34.53 10.34
CA ALA A 198 8.57 35.32 11.35
C ALA A 198 8.05 35.05 12.77
N ALA A 199 6.74 34.87 12.94
CA ALA A 199 6.12 34.53 14.23
C ALA A 199 6.45 33.10 14.71
N ILE A 200 6.56 32.14 13.79
CA ILE A 200 6.97 30.76 14.11
C ILE A 200 8.45 30.72 14.53
N HIS A 201 9.32 31.45 13.82
CA HIS A 201 10.74 31.53 14.14
C HIS A 201 11.00 32.24 15.48
N SER A 202 10.28 33.33 15.77
CA SER A 202 10.43 34.02 17.06
C SER A 202 9.97 33.18 18.26
N ARG A 203 8.92 32.34 18.10
CA ARG A 203 8.49 31.39 19.14
C ARG A 203 9.45 30.21 19.33
N ARG A 204 10.10 29.73 18.26
CA ARG A 204 11.12 28.67 18.36
C ARG A 204 12.46 29.18 18.89
N GLY A 205 12.79 30.45 18.66
CA GLY A 205 14.01 31.10 19.19
C GLY A 205 13.92 31.53 20.66
N GLY A 206 12.71 31.69 21.21
CA GLY A 206 12.49 32.10 22.62
C GLY A 206 12.47 30.96 23.65
N GLY A 207 12.70 29.70 23.23
CA GLY A 207 12.63 28.52 24.10
C GLY A 207 13.98 27.96 24.57
N VAL A 208 15.09 28.65 24.30
CA VAL A 208 16.43 28.29 24.81
C VAL A 208 17.07 29.54 25.41
N SER A 209 16.60 29.97 26.57
CA SER A 209 17.32 30.85 27.49
C SER A 209 16.65 30.71 28.87
N GLU A 210 17.37 30.00 29.75
CA GLU A 210 17.17 29.77 31.20
C GLU A 210 16.09 28.78 31.66
#